data_AF-A0A498LSD1-F1
#
_entry.id   AF-A0A498LSD1-F1
#
_cell.length_a   1.000
_cell.length_b   1.000
_cell.length_c   1.000
_cell.angle_alpha   90.00
_cell.angle_beta   90.00
_cell.angle_gamma   90.00
#
_symmetry.space_group_name_H-M   'P 1'
#
loop_
_entity.id
_entity.type
_entity.pdbx_description
1 polymer ?
#
loop_
_entity_poly.entity_id
_entity_poly.type
_entity_poly.pdbx_seq_one_letter_code
_entity_poly.pdbx_strand_id
1 'polypeptide(L)'
;MQTMLQGTIRGFSPVPDPGMVILSSVTSTVIYVVWEKAFPHGGSSKGGRNQKKDEEAKALLMRVIRYSRPDYLHLGAAFLFLSLAALFETFIPYCIGKVIDILSGKYQHTNFSWAIGLMALCSLGSSLFSGLRGGMFMCSLSRLNKRIRHMLFQNLMKQEISFFEENKPGSLTSRLISDTDKMGRSVAMNVNVLLRSLVKTCGMLFFMLRLSWQLTLLTCIEMPLLAFIQNSYNNISQKTAKELQDCNAETTELASSVIGSMKTVRSFKAEHQEVRRYEDTLNRKLQVLRRKGIYSAIHLLIRRFITVGLKVAMLFQGRNLISSGQLSSGSLLAFVFYQKDMVTNMKHLVYIYGDMLNTVVSSVKVFQLLDRKPQMKEAGDLAPEKLEGRLTFEKVTFSYHSRPNDKALKVQDVLSNITDQTVLVIAHRLETVAKADHIIFMEGGEVVEQGTHKQLMANEGRYYRLKEKLFNLETQPVD
;
A
#
# COMPACT_ATOMS: atom_id res chain seq x y z
N MET A 1 -12.50 68.34 2.31
CA MET A 1 -13.15 67.23 3.03
C MET A 1 -14.67 67.36 3.04
N GLN A 2 -15.30 67.57 1.86
CA GLN A 2 -16.76 67.44 1.70
C GLN A 2 -17.25 67.24 0.24
N THR A 3 -16.35 66.91 -0.70
CA THR A 3 -16.67 66.75 -2.15
C THR A 3 -16.04 65.51 -2.79
N MET A 4 -15.74 64.46 -1.99
CA MET A 4 -15.10 63.21 -2.45
C MET A 4 -15.83 61.95 -1.92
N LEU A 5 -17.15 62.01 -1.77
CA LEU A 5 -17.98 60.91 -1.23
C LEU A 5 -19.29 60.72 -2.02
N GLN A 6 -19.25 60.81 -3.35
CA GLN A 6 -20.43 60.58 -4.20
C GLN A 6 -20.18 59.63 -5.39
N GLY A 7 -19.15 58.78 -5.30
CA GLY A 7 -18.65 58.05 -6.46
C GLY A 7 -18.50 56.54 -6.32
N THR A 8 -19.13 55.83 -5.39
CA THR A 8 -19.18 54.35 -5.43
C THR A 8 -20.14 53.81 -4.36
N ILE A 9 -21.31 53.35 -4.80
CA ILE A 9 -22.14 52.24 -4.28
C ILE A 9 -23.40 52.31 -5.17
N ARG A 10 -23.34 51.67 -6.35
CA ARG A 10 -24.54 51.39 -7.14
C ARG A 10 -25.05 50.03 -6.69
N GLY A 11 -26.30 50.03 -6.23
CA GLY A 11 -27.03 49.01 -5.50
C GLY A 11 -26.79 47.56 -5.91
N PHE A 12 -26.65 46.72 -4.88
CA PHE A 12 -27.20 45.37 -4.87
C PHE A 12 -28.69 45.48 -5.27
N SER A 13 -29.08 44.86 -6.39
CA SER A 13 -30.48 44.58 -6.67
C SER A 13 -30.87 43.29 -5.92
N PRO A 14 -31.83 43.29 -4.99
CA PRO A 14 -32.17 42.14 -4.15
C PRO A 14 -33.37 41.36 -4.70
N VAL A 15 -33.58 41.34 -6.02
CA VAL A 15 -34.59 40.48 -6.64
C VAL A 15 -33.86 39.35 -7.37
N PRO A 16 -33.75 38.15 -6.78
CA PRO A 16 -33.25 37.02 -7.52
C PRO A 16 -34.24 36.68 -8.63
N ASP A 17 -33.74 36.57 -9.86
CA ASP A 17 -34.52 36.10 -11.00
C ASP A 17 -35.29 34.83 -10.60
N PRO A 18 -36.59 34.69 -10.92
CA PRO A 18 -37.38 33.50 -10.54
C PRO A 18 -36.72 32.20 -11.00
N GLY A 19 -36.09 32.22 -12.18
CA GLY A 19 -35.29 31.10 -12.70
C GLY A 19 -34.05 30.78 -11.87
N MET A 20 -33.42 31.77 -11.24
CA MET A 20 -32.25 31.61 -10.38
C MET A 20 -32.60 31.05 -9.00
N VAL A 21 -33.77 31.39 -8.45
CA VAL A 21 -34.27 30.78 -7.20
C VAL A 21 -34.58 29.31 -7.42
N ILE A 22 -35.28 28.99 -8.52
CA ILE A 22 -35.58 27.61 -8.90
C ILE A 22 -34.28 26.83 -9.15
N LEU A 23 -33.32 27.41 -9.87
CA LEU A 23 -32.03 26.79 -10.09
C LEU A 23 -31.28 26.55 -8.77
N SER A 24 -31.23 27.53 -7.85
CA SER A 24 -30.56 27.36 -6.55
C SER A 24 -31.23 26.31 -5.65
N SER A 25 -32.57 26.23 -5.67
CA SER A 25 -33.35 25.26 -4.89
C SER A 25 -33.21 23.85 -5.46
N VAL A 26 -33.36 23.69 -6.78
CA VAL A 26 -33.18 22.41 -7.50
C VAL A 26 -31.74 21.93 -7.36
N THR A 27 -30.76 22.82 -7.44
CA THR A 27 -29.36 22.45 -7.29
C THR A 27 -29.00 22.08 -5.85
N SER A 28 -29.57 22.74 -4.84
CA SER A 28 -29.41 22.33 -3.43
C SER A 28 -30.04 20.96 -3.15
N THR A 29 -31.21 20.66 -3.73
CA THR A 29 -31.85 19.34 -3.58
C THR A 29 -31.08 18.25 -4.32
N VAL A 30 -30.58 18.52 -5.54
CA VAL A 30 -29.73 17.57 -6.28
C VAL A 30 -28.40 17.34 -5.55
N ILE A 31 -27.76 18.38 -5.01
CA ILE A 31 -26.56 18.21 -4.17
C ILE A 31 -26.88 17.35 -2.96
N TYR A 32 -27.97 17.63 -2.23
CA TYR A 32 -28.36 16.86 -1.04
C TYR A 32 -28.64 15.38 -1.37
N VAL A 33 -29.47 15.11 -2.36
CA VAL A 33 -29.85 13.74 -2.76
C VAL A 33 -28.66 12.97 -3.30
N VAL A 34 -27.79 13.61 -4.10
CA VAL A 34 -26.61 12.94 -4.63
C VAL A 34 -25.54 12.76 -3.54
N TRP A 35 -25.41 13.69 -2.58
CA TRP A 35 -24.53 13.52 -1.42
C TRP A 35 -25.01 12.39 -0.51
N GLU A 36 -26.30 12.30 -0.23
CA GLU A 36 -26.92 11.23 0.56
C GLU A 36 -26.80 9.86 -0.12
N LYS A 37 -26.94 9.77 -1.45
CA LYS A 37 -26.76 8.51 -2.19
C LYS A 37 -25.31 8.15 -2.50
N ALA A 38 -24.42 9.12 -2.70
CA ALA A 38 -23.00 8.88 -2.98
C ALA A 38 -22.22 8.56 -1.69
N PHE A 39 -22.63 9.17 -0.57
CA PHE A 39 -22.15 8.87 0.78
C PHE A 39 -23.34 8.42 1.64
N PRO A 40 -23.89 7.22 1.41
CA PRO A 40 -24.94 6.69 2.27
C PRO A 40 -24.41 6.70 3.70
N HIS A 41 -25.09 7.44 4.59
CA HIS A 41 -24.91 7.25 6.02
C HIS A 41 -25.15 5.76 6.26
N GLY A 42 -24.08 5.05 6.63
CA GLY A 42 -24.08 3.60 6.69
C GLY A 42 -25.25 3.13 7.54
N GLY A 43 -26.27 2.55 6.89
CA GLY A 43 -27.41 1.93 7.54
C GLY A 43 -26.94 0.87 8.55
N SER A 44 -27.04 1.26 9.82
CA SER A 44 -27.22 0.56 11.11
C SER A 44 -26.92 -0.93 11.34
N SER A 45 -26.38 -1.72 10.40
CA SER A 45 -26.06 -3.14 10.67
C SER A 45 -24.66 -3.57 10.20
N LYS A 46 -24.03 -2.88 9.23
CA LYS A 46 -22.63 -3.10 8.82
C LYS A 46 -21.61 -2.16 9.46
N GLY A 47 -22.07 -1.19 10.27
CA GLY A 47 -21.27 -0.11 10.85
C GLY A 47 -20.20 -0.57 11.84
N GLY A 48 -20.53 -1.48 12.77
CA GLY A 48 -19.60 -1.84 13.86
C GLY A 48 -18.30 -2.51 13.41
N ARG A 49 -18.32 -3.31 12.33
CA ARG A 49 -17.13 -4.01 11.84
C ARG A 49 -16.23 -3.15 10.94
N ASN A 50 -16.81 -2.20 10.21
CA ASN A 50 -16.05 -1.20 9.45
C ASN A 50 -15.50 -0.11 10.38
N GLN A 51 -16.27 0.35 11.35
CA GLN A 51 -15.84 1.37 12.31
C GLN A 51 -14.65 0.88 13.16
N LYS A 52 -14.66 -0.38 13.61
CA LYS A 52 -13.53 -0.98 14.34
C LYS A 52 -12.27 -1.11 13.48
N LYS A 53 -12.43 -1.48 12.19
CA LYS A 53 -11.32 -1.49 11.22
C LYS A 53 -10.77 -0.09 10.94
N ASP A 54 -11.64 0.92 10.87
CA ASP A 54 -11.24 2.30 10.63
C ASP A 54 -10.49 2.89 11.84
N GLU A 55 -10.85 2.51 13.07
CA GLU A 55 -10.10 2.89 14.27
C GLU A 55 -8.73 2.23 14.34
N GLU A 56 -8.64 0.92 14.08
CA GLU A 56 -7.35 0.21 13.99
C GLU A 56 -6.47 0.83 12.89
N ALA A 57 -7.07 1.20 11.76
CA ALA A 57 -6.39 1.88 10.66
C ALA A 57 -5.81 3.24 11.05
N LYS A 58 -6.61 4.07 11.73
CA LYS A 58 -6.15 5.36 12.25
C LYS A 58 -5.02 5.18 13.25
N ALA A 59 -5.13 4.22 14.17
CA ALA A 59 -4.10 3.95 15.16
C ALA A 59 -2.76 3.55 14.53
N LEU A 60 -2.80 2.66 13.53
CA LEU A 60 -1.60 2.21 12.81
C LEU A 60 -0.96 3.34 11.99
N LEU A 61 -1.78 4.16 11.32
CA LEU A 61 -1.28 5.32 10.58
C LEU A 61 -0.66 6.36 11.50
N MET A 62 -1.31 6.66 12.64
CA MET A 62 -0.79 7.55 13.66
C MET A 62 0.56 7.05 14.19
N ARG A 63 0.72 5.73 14.29
CA ARG A 63 1.98 5.11 14.67
C ARG A 63 3.10 5.30 13.65
N VAL A 64 2.81 5.16 12.35
CA VAL A 64 3.79 5.47 11.28
C VAL A 64 4.22 6.94 11.35
N ILE A 65 3.28 7.86 11.54
CA ILE A 65 3.56 9.29 11.71
C ILE A 65 4.39 9.55 12.98
N ARG A 66 4.14 8.81 14.06
CA ARG A 66 4.96 8.92 15.28
C ARG A 66 6.40 8.48 15.03
N TYR A 67 6.62 7.46 14.21
CA TYR A 67 7.97 7.02 13.81
C TYR A 67 8.69 8.01 12.88
N SER A 68 7.95 8.85 12.15
CA SER A 68 8.53 9.94 11.35
C SER A 68 8.78 11.23 12.13
N ARG A 69 8.35 11.31 13.41
CA ARG A 69 8.54 12.49 14.28
C ARG A 69 9.98 13.02 14.34
N PRO A 70 11.06 12.19 14.40
CA PRO A 70 12.43 12.72 14.41
C PRO A 70 12.82 13.50 13.15
N ASP A 71 12.10 13.29 12.04
CA ASP A 71 12.33 13.95 10.76
C ASP A 71 11.38 15.15 10.54
N TYR A 72 10.77 15.67 11.62
CA TYR A 72 9.77 16.76 11.56
C TYR A 72 10.26 18.03 10.87
N LEU A 73 11.55 18.38 11.00
CA LEU A 73 12.11 19.55 10.32
C LEU A 73 12.07 19.41 8.79
N HIS A 74 12.42 18.22 8.28
CA HIS A 74 12.39 17.95 6.85
C HIS A 74 10.96 17.85 6.33
N LEU A 75 10.05 17.26 7.10
CA LEU A 75 8.63 17.19 6.77
C LEU A 75 7.96 18.57 6.81
N GLY A 76 8.31 19.42 7.78
CA GLY A 76 7.82 20.79 7.89
C GLY A 76 8.29 21.67 6.74
N ALA A 77 9.57 21.58 6.37
CA ALA A 77 10.10 22.28 5.19
C ALA A 77 9.47 21.76 3.88
N ALA A 78 9.29 20.43 3.74
CA ALA A 78 8.58 19.86 2.59
C ALA A 78 7.12 20.33 2.51
N PHE A 79 6.43 20.46 3.65
CA PHE A 79 5.09 21.01 3.75
C PHE A 79 5.07 22.47 3.28
N LEU A 80 6.01 23.29 3.75
CA LEU A 80 6.10 24.70 3.36
C LEU A 80 6.26 24.84 1.84
N PHE A 81 7.21 24.10 1.24
CA PHE A 81 7.40 24.09 -0.21
C PHE A 81 6.22 23.50 -0.96
N LEU A 82 5.51 22.53 -0.39
CA LEU A 82 4.27 22.01 -0.95
C LEU A 82 3.18 23.09 -1.02
N SER A 83 2.98 23.82 0.08
CA SER A 83 2.00 24.90 0.14
C SER A 83 2.34 26.03 -0.84
N LEU A 84 3.61 26.46 -0.88
CA LEU A 84 4.10 27.45 -1.84
C LEU A 84 3.87 27.00 -3.29
N ALA A 85 4.27 25.76 -3.63
CA ALA A 85 4.05 25.22 -4.97
C ALA A 85 2.56 25.16 -5.33
N ALA A 86 1.71 24.70 -4.41
CA ALA A 86 0.26 24.62 -4.63
C ALA A 86 -0.37 26.00 -4.82
N LEU A 87 0.07 27.01 -4.05
CA LEU A 87 -0.36 28.39 -4.23
C LEU A 87 0.02 28.91 -5.62
N PHE A 88 1.29 28.81 -6.02
CA PHE A 88 1.73 29.24 -7.35
C PHE A 88 0.98 28.54 -8.48
N GLU A 89 0.79 27.21 -8.40
CA GLU A 89 0.00 26.47 -9.39
C GLU A 89 -1.46 26.96 -9.45
N THR A 90 -2.03 27.37 -8.31
CA THR A 90 -3.39 27.92 -8.24
C THR A 90 -3.48 29.32 -8.86
N PHE A 91 -2.39 30.10 -8.88
CA PHE A 91 -2.37 31.42 -9.52
C PHE A 91 -2.28 31.36 -11.06
N ILE A 92 -1.76 30.28 -11.64
CA ILE A 92 -1.53 30.18 -13.10
C ILE A 92 -2.81 30.43 -13.93
N PRO A 93 -3.96 29.77 -13.66
CA PRO A 93 -5.18 30.02 -14.43
C PRO A 93 -5.67 31.47 -14.36
N TYR A 94 -5.51 32.13 -13.21
CA TYR A 94 -5.84 33.54 -13.06
C TYR A 94 -4.96 34.45 -13.92
N CYS A 95 -3.64 34.19 -13.96
CA CYS A 95 -2.72 34.91 -14.84
C CYS A 95 -3.10 34.73 -16.31
N ILE A 96 -3.44 33.52 -16.74
CA ILE A 96 -3.91 33.24 -18.11
C ILE A 96 -5.16 34.08 -18.42
N GLY A 97 -6.13 34.12 -17.52
CA GLY A 97 -7.33 34.95 -17.69
C GLY A 97 -7.01 36.43 -17.86
N LYS A 98 -6.09 36.97 -17.03
CA LYS A 98 -5.66 38.36 -17.13
C LYS A 98 -4.94 38.69 -18.44
N VAL A 99 -4.10 37.77 -18.92
CA VAL A 99 -3.42 37.94 -20.22
C VAL A 99 -4.44 38.00 -21.35
N ILE A 100 -5.46 37.15 -21.34
CA ILE A 100 -6.54 37.17 -22.34
C ILE A 100 -7.38 38.44 -22.26
N ASP A 101 -7.70 38.92 -21.06
CA ASP A 101 -8.42 40.19 -20.90
C ASP A 101 -7.64 41.36 -21.52
N ILE A 102 -6.32 41.41 -21.31
CA ILE A 102 -5.44 42.45 -21.88
C ILE A 102 -5.38 42.33 -23.41
N LEU A 103 -5.33 41.11 -23.96
CA LEU A 103 -5.34 40.87 -25.41
C LEU A 103 -6.67 41.23 -26.07
N SER A 104 -7.79 41.04 -25.37
CA SER A 104 -9.12 41.37 -25.87
C SER A 104 -9.49 42.86 -25.74
N GLY A 105 -8.75 43.61 -24.94
CA GLY A 105 -8.96 45.04 -24.68
C GLY A 105 -8.03 45.97 -25.46
N LYS A 106 -7.85 47.20 -24.96
CA LYS A 106 -6.85 48.13 -25.51
C LYS A 106 -5.45 47.64 -25.16
N TYR A 107 -4.73 47.18 -26.18
CA TYR A 107 -3.41 46.57 -26.02
C TYR A 107 -2.39 47.59 -25.47
N GLN A 108 -1.82 47.28 -24.31
CA GLN A 108 -0.73 48.03 -23.69
C GLN A 108 0.43 47.07 -23.43
N HIS A 109 1.55 47.28 -24.15
CA HIS A 109 2.74 46.43 -24.07
C HIS A 109 3.23 46.23 -22.62
N THR A 110 3.23 47.28 -21.79
CA THR A 110 3.73 47.23 -20.41
C THR A 110 2.94 46.28 -19.52
N ASN A 111 1.61 46.35 -19.58
CA ASN A 111 0.71 45.51 -18.78
C ASN A 111 0.76 44.04 -19.23
N PHE A 112 0.89 43.82 -20.54
CA PHE A 112 1.03 42.49 -21.11
C PHE A 112 2.35 41.83 -20.67
N SER A 113 3.48 42.53 -20.79
CA SER A 113 4.79 42.04 -20.36
C SER A 113 4.83 41.77 -18.85
N TRP A 114 4.20 42.61 -18.02
CA TRP A 114 4.07 42.36 -16.58
C TRP A 114 3.25 41.10 -16.28
N ALA A 115 2.10 40.91 -16.94
CA ALA A 115 1.25 39.74 -16.74
C ALA A 115 1.96 38.43 -17.15
N ILE A 116 2.70 38.44 -18.26
CA ILE A 116 3.53 37.31 -18.69
C ILE A 116 4.70 37.09 -17.73
N GLY A 117 5.37 38.15 -17.28
CA GLY A 117 6.45 38.05 -16.28
C GLY A 117 5.97 37.43 -14.97
N LEU A 118 4.79 37.83 -14.49
CA LEU A 118 4.15 37.23 -13.32
C LEU A 118 3.80 35.75 -13.56
N MET A 119 3.24 35.41 -14.73
CA MET A 119 2.95 34.02 -15.09
C MET A 119 4.22 33.16 -15.14
N ALA A 120 5.30 33.68 -15.73
CA ALA A 120 6.59 33.01 -15.79
C ALA A 120 7.18 32.81 -14.39
N LEU A 121 7.09 33.82 -13.52
CA LEU A 121 7.53 33.73 -12.13
C LEU A 121 6.73 32.68 -11.35
N CYS A 122 5.40 32.65 -11.49
CA CYS A 122 4.57 31.63 -10.85
C CYS A 122 4.87 30.22 -11.39
N SER A 123 5.10 30.07 -12.70
CA SER A 123 5.43 28.79 -13.32
C SER A 123 6.81 28.27 -12.88
N LEU A 124 7.84 29.12 -12.90
CA LEU A 124 9.19 28.79 -12.44
C LEU A 124 9.20 28.51 -10.94
N GLY A 125 8.54 29.36 -10.15
CA GLY A 125 8.41 29.18 -8.71
C GLY A 125 7.71 27.87 -8.37
N SER A 126 6.58 27.56 -9.00
CA SER A 126 5.87 26.29 -8.77
C SER A 126 6.74 25.07 -9.11
N SER A 127 7.48 25.12 -10.22
CA SER A 127 8.36 24.03 -10.66
C SER A 127 9.51 23.81 -9.68
N LEU A 128 10.16 24.89 -9.24
CA LEU A 128 11.26 24.85 -8.27
C LEU A 128 10.79 24.28 -6.93
N PHE A 129 9.71 24.83 -6.35
CA PHE A 129 9.18 24.37 -5.07
C PHE A 129 8.61 22.95 -5.16
N SER A 130 8.05 22.56 -6.31
CA SER A 130 7.57 21.20 -6.56
C SER A 130 8.70 20.17 -6.66
N GLY A 131 9.86 20.56 -7.21
CA GLY A 131 11.07 19.74 -7.21
C GLY A 131 11.68 19.62 -5.81
N LEU A 132 11.87 20.75 -5.12
CA LEU A 132 12.44 20.80 -3.76
C LEU A 132 11.62 19.98 -2.76
N ARG A 133 10.28 20.16 -2.73
CA ARG A 133 9.41 19.35 -1.87
C ARG A 133 9.56 17.86 -2.18
N GLY A 134 9.68 17.47 -3.46
CA GLY A 134 9.77 16.08 -3.89
C GLY A 134 11.05 15.41 -3.38
N GLY A 135 12.18 16.10 -3.52
CA GLY A 135 13.47 15.65 -2.99
C GLY A 135 13.46 15.51 -1.47
N MET A 136 13.02 16.55 -0.73
CA MET A 136 12.97 16.52 0.74
C MET A 136 12.07 15.39 1.26
N PHE A 137 10.93 15.18 0.60
CA PHE A 137 9.99 14.13 0.95
C PHE A 137 10.59 12.73 0.74
N MET A 138 11.27 12.51 -0.38
CA MET A 138 11.97 11.25 -0.66
C MET A 138 13.12 10.98 0.33
N CYS A 139 13.89 11.99 0.72
CA CYS A 139 14.91 11.85 1.75
C CYS A 139 14.31 11.47 3.10
N SER A 140 13.21 12.11 3.52
CA SER A 140 12.50 11.77 4.74
C SER A 140 11.97 10.34 4.73
N LEU A 141 11.44 9.89 3.60
CA LEU A 141 10.97 8.52 3.41
C LEU A 141 12.11 7.50 3.51
N SER A 142 13.25 7.76 2.88
CA SER A 142 14.42 6.87 2.97
C SER A 142 14.94 6.74 4.41
N ARG A 143 14.93 7.83 5.18
CA ARG A 143 15.28 7.81 6.61
C ARG A 143 14.29 7.00 7.45
N LEU A 144 12.99 7.16 7.19
CA LEU A 144 11.94 6.36 7.85
C LEU A 144 12.12 4.86 7.55
N ASN A 145 12.32 4.49 6.28
CA ASN A 145 12.53 3.09 5.88
C ASN A 145 13.79 2.50 6.53
N LYS A 146 14.89 3.25 6.59
CA LYS A 146 16.11 2.82 7.31
C LYS A 146 15.81 2.53 8.77
N ARG A 147 15.09 3.42 9.47
CA ARG A 147 14.76 3.29 10.89
C ARG A 147 13.88 2.06 11.16
N ILE A 148 12.80 1.90 10.40
CA ILE A 148 11.88 0.77 10.57
C ILE A 148 12.58 -0.56 10.27
N ARG A 149 13.36 -0.64 9.18
CA ARG A 149 14.12 -1.86 8.85
C ARG A 149 15.13 -2.22 9.92
N HIS A 150 15.81 -1.22 10.49
CA HIS A 150 16.76 -1.46 11.58
C HIS A 150 16.06 -2.03 12.82
N MET A 151 14.96 -1.43 13.26
CA MET A 151 14.20 -1.94 14.41
C MET A 151 13.60 -3.32 14.16
N LEU A 152 13.10 -3.57 12.96
CA LEU A 152 12.49 -4.85 12.59
C LEU A 152 13.55 -5.96 12.51
N PHE A 153 14.73 -5.66 11.95
CA PHE A 153 15.86 -6.58 11.96
C PHE A 153 16.36 -6.87 13.37
N GLN A 154 16.50 -5.84 14.22
CA GLN A 154 16.87 -6.00 15.62
C GLN A 154 15.87 -6.88 16.38
N ASN A 155 14.56 -6.70 16.15
CA ASN A 155 13.55 -7.53 16.79
C ASN A 155 13.57 -8.97 16.25
N LEU A 156 13.78 -9.16 14.94
CA LEU A 156 13.93 -10.49 14.34
C LEU A 156 15.08 -11.28 14.97
N MET A 157 16.22 -10.64 15.25
CA MET A 157 17.37 -11.31 15.88
C MET A 157 17.12 -11.77 17.32
N LYS A 158 16.08 -11.26 17.98
CA LYS A 158 15.68 -11.68 19.33
C LYS A 158 14.68 -12.83 19.34
N GLN A 159 14.14 -13.24 18.19
CA GLN A 159 13.08 -14.25 18.12
C GLN A 159 13.62 -15.67 18.30
N GLU A 160 12.80 -16.55 18.87
CA GLU A 160 13.13 -17.96 19.07
C GLU A 160 13.14 -18.77 17.77
N ILE A 161 13.84 -19.92 17.77
CA ILE A 161 13.99 -20.81 16.60
C ILE A 161 12.63 -21.28 16.06
N SER A 162 11.66 -21.55 16.94
CA SER A 162 10.29 -21.94 16.56
C SER A 162 9.64 -20.93 15.60
N PHE A 163 9.89 -19.63 15.78
CA PHE A 163 9.35 -18.60 14.90
C PHE A 163 9.91 -18.71 13.46
N PHE A 164 11.19 -19.06 13.32
CA PHE A 164 11.84 -19.24 12.02
C PHE A 164 11.47 -20.54 11.32
N GLU A 165 11.08 -21.57 12.08
CA GLU A 165 10.54 -22.80 11.51
C GLU A 165 9.13 -22.59 10.94
N GLU A 166 8.29 -21.82 11.62
CA GLU A 166 6.95 -21.46 11.13
C GLU A 166 6.99 -20.49 9.94
N ASN A 167 7.98 -19.59 9.91
CA ASN A 167 8.07 -18.53 8.90
C ASN A 167 9.25 -18.77 7.95
N LYS A 168 8.94 -19.15 6.72
CA LYS A 168 9.94 -19.31 5.64
C LYS A 168 10.86 -18.09 5.54
N PRO A 169 12.20 -18.27 5.45
CA PRO A 169 13.16 -17.15 5.36
C PRO A 169 12.84 -16.15 4.25
N GLY A 170 12.43 -16.63 3.07
CA GLY A 170 12.04 -15.76 1.96
C GLY A 170 10.83 -14.86 2.26
N SER A 171 9.88 -15.31 3.10
CA SER A 171 8.75 -14.47 3.54
C SER A 171 9.22 -13.35 4.46
N LEU A 172 10.11 -13.66 5.42
CA LEU A 172 10.66 -12.67 6.34
C LEU A 172 11.51 -11.62 5.62
N THR A 173 12.36 -12.05 4.67
CA THR A 173 13.15 -11.14 3.82
C THR A 173 12.25 -10.23 2.99
N SER A 174 11.19 -10.80 2.37
CA SER A 174 10.22 -10.00 1.62
C SER A 174 9.49 -8.99 2.50
N ARG A 175 9.11 -9.38 3.73
CA ARG A 175 8.48 -8.47 4.70
C ARG A 175 9.43 -7.33 5.09
N LEU A 176 10.69 -7.64 5.41
CA LEU A 176 11.71 -6.66 5.79
C LEU A 176 12.01 -5.66 4.66
N ILE A 177 12.08 -6.13 3.40
CA ILE A 177 12.46 -5.28 2.26
C ILE A 177 11.22 -4.67 1.58
N SER A 178 10.36 -5.52 1.01
CA SER A 178 9.26 -5.13 0.13
C SER A 178 8.09 -4.54 0.91
N ASP A 179 7.62 -5.21 1.97
CA ASP A 179 6.44 -4.72 2.69
C ASP A 179 6.73 -3.45 3.49
N THR A 180 7.93 -3.34 4.07
CA THR A 180 8.38 -2.10 4.72
C THR A 180 8.49 -0.94 3.72
N ASP A 181 9.00 -1.17 2.51
CA ASP A 181 9.08 -0.12 1.47
C ASP A 181 7.70 0.29 0.96
N LYS A 182 6.80 -0.67 0.71
CA LYS A 182 5.41 -0.41 0.33
C LYS A 182 4.68 0.38 1.42
N MET A 183 4.81 -0.02 2.68
CA MET A 183 4.22 0.68 3.82
C MET A 183 4.73 2.13 3.89
N GLY A 184 6.06 2.32 3.86
CA GLY A 184 6.67 3.65 3.90
C GLY A 184 6.22 4.52 2.74
N ARG A 185 6.37 4.05 1.50
CA ARG A 185 6.00 4.79 0.29
C ARG A 185 4.53 5.14 0.26
N SER A 186 3.65 4.21 0.61
CA SER A 186 2.21 4.42 0.51
C SER A 186 1.73 5.43 1.55
N VAL A 187 2.16 5.35 2.82
CA VAL A 187 1.83 6.37 3.82
C VAL A 187 2.36 7.74 3.40
N ALA A 188 3.62 7.79 2.97
CA ALA A 188 4.25 9.03 2.57
C ALA A 188 3.53 9.65 1.35
N MET A 189 3.35 8.90 0.26
CA MET A 189 2.65 9.39 -0.92
C MET A 189 1.22 9.83 -0.61
N ASN A 190 0.48 9.06 0.19
CA ASN A 190 -0.90 9.39 0.55
C ASN A 190 -0.97 10.69 1.36
N VAL A 191 -0.08 10.91 2.33
CA VAL A 191 -0.01 12.18 3.07
C VAL A 191 0.35 13.35 2.14
N ASN A 192 1.35 13.19 1.28
CA ASN A 192 1.79 14.25 0.36
C ASN A 192 0.69 14.62 -0.65
N VAL A 193 0.04 13.62 -1.27
CA VAL A 193 -1.06 13.88 -2.21
C VAL A 193 -2.26 14.47 -1.47
N LEU A 194 -2.61 13.95 -0.28
CA LEU A 194 -3.76 14.44 0.51
C LEU A 194 -3.61 15.93 0.78
N LEU A 195 -2.46 16.30 1.32
CA LEU A 195 -2.17 17.66 1.71
C LEU A 195 -2.10 18.59 0.49
N ARG A 196 -1.46 18.16 -0.61
CA ARG A 196 -1.42 18.92 -1.86
C ARG A 196 -2.82 19.20 -2.38
N SER A 197 -3.63 18.14 -2.45
CA SER A 197 -5.00 18.20 -2.96
C SER A 197 -5.89 19.07 -2.07
N LEU A 198 -5.69 19.06 -0.75
CA LEU A 198 -6.44 19.89 0.19
C LEU A 198 -6.09 21.37 0.02
N VAL A 199 -4.80 21.72 0.03
CA VAL A 199 -4.34 23.11 -0.19
C VAL A 199 -4.80 23.64 -1.55
N LYS A 200 -4.66 22.85 -2.62
CA LYS A 200 -5.15 23.22 -3.96
C LYS A 200 -6.65 23.38 -4.02
N THR A 201 -7.41 22.43 -3.47
CA THR A 201 -8.88 22.50 -3.50
C THR A 201 -9.38 23.73 -2.78
N CYS A 202 -8.84 24.04 -1.58
CA CYS A 202 -9.16 25.26 -0.85
C CYS A 202 -8.78 26.52 -1.62
N GLY A 203 -7.56 26.57 -2.17
CA GLY A 203 -7.09 27.71 -2.97
C GLY A 203 -7.94 27.95 -4.22
N MET A 204 -8.21 26.89 -4.99
CA MET A 204 -9.02 26.97 -6.21
C MET A 204 -10.45 27.38 -5.91
N LEU A 205 -11.07 26.81 -4.88
CA LEU A 205 -12.43 27.18 -4.47
C LEU A 205 -12.49 28.66 -4.06
N PHE A 206 -11.48 29.15 -3.34
CA PHE A 206 -11.37 30.57 -2.99
C PHE A 206 -11.31 31.48 -4.23
N PHE A 207 -10.48 31.16 -5.22
CA PHE A 207 -10.40 31.93 -6.47
C PHE A 207 -11.68 31.84 -7.30
N MET A 208 -12.30 30.66 -7.39
CA MET A 208 -13.54 30.45 -8.14
C MET A 208 -14.70 31.25 -7.53
N LEU A 209 -14.88 31.19 -6.20
CA LEU A 209 -15.91 31.97 -5.50
C LEU A 209 -15.71 33.49 -5.66
N ARG A 210 -14.46 33.95 -5.67
CA ARG A 210 -14.11 35.36 -5.88
C ARG A 210 -14.40 35.84 -7.30
N LEU A 211 -14.28 34.97 -8.31
CA LEU A 211 -14.59 35.29 -9.71
C LEU A 211 -16.11 35.28 -9.97
N SER A 212 -16.79 34.19 -9.62
CA SER A 212 -18.24 34.07 -9.75
C SER A 212 -18.77 32.93 -8.89
N TRP A 213 -19.60 33.26 -7.91
CA TRP A 213 -20.27 32.27 -7.06
C TRP A 213 -21.28 31.41 -7.86
N GLN A 214 -21.92 31.98 -8.90
CA GLN A 214 -22.93 31.31 -9.72
C GLN A 214 -22.33 30.16 -10.55
N LEU A 215 -21.20 30.43 -11.22
CA LEU A 215 -20.48 29.39 -11.98
C LEU A 215 -19.84 28.36 -11.02
N THR A 216 -19.46 28.79 -9.81
CA THR A 216 -18.85 27.89 -8.81
C THR A 216 -19.87 26.86 -8.34
N LEU A 217 -21.10 27.27 -8.06
CA LEU A 217 -22.18 26.36 -7.69
C LEU A 217 -22.40 25.29 -8.78
N LEU A 218 -22.39 25.69 -10.06
CA LEU A 218 -22.51 24.75 -11.19
C LEU A 218 -21.40 23.69 -11.18
N THR A 219 -20.16 24.10 -10.92
CA THR A 219 -19.03 23.15 -10.81
C THR A 219 -19.06 22.30 -9.55
N CYS A 220 -19.62 22.81 -8.45
CA CYS A 220 -19.81 22.03 -7.23
C CYS A 220 -20.81 20.89 -7.44
N ILE A 221 -21.85 21.08 -8.27
CA ILE A 221 -22.82 20.02 -8.62
C ILE A 221 -22.21 18.93 -9.51
N GLU A 222 -21.23 19.28 -10.34
CA GLU A 222 -20.50 18.30 -11.15
C GLU A 222 -19.84 17.23 -10.26
N MET A 223 -19.34 17.61 -9.08
CA MET A 223 -18.62 16.71 -8.18
C MET A 223 -19.45 15.53 -7.67
N PRO A 224 -20.58 15.73 -6.98
CA PRO A 224 -21.40 14.62 -6.48
C PRO A 224 -21.95 13.78 -7.63
N LEU A 225 -22.31 14.39 -8.78
CA LEU A 225 -22.77 13.66 -9.95
C LEU A 225 -21.71 12.70 -10.49
N LEU A 226 -20.46 13.17 -10.65
CA LEU A 226 -19.34 12.33 -11.07
C LEU A 226 -18.98 11.28 -10.02
N ALA A 227 -19.09 11.61 -8.72
CA ALA A 227 -18.81 10.67 -7.64
C ALA A 227 -19.80 9.50 -7.62
N PHE A 228 -21.09 9.77 -7.82
CA PHE A 228 -22.13 8.73 -7.87
C PHE A 228 -21.89 7.71 -8.99
N ILE A 229 -21.57 8.19 -10.19
CA ILE A 229 -21.27 7.35 -11.35
C ILE A 229 -19.98 6.56 -11.11
N GLN A 230 -18.96 7.20 -10.54
CA GLN A 230 -17.69 6.55 -10.20
C GLN A 230 -17.86 5.46 -9.14
N ASN A 231 -18.69 5.68 -8.12
CA ASN A 231 -18.94 4.68 -7.07
C ASN A 231 -19.61 3.41 -7.64
N SER A 232 -20.58 3.61 -8.53
CA SER A 232 -21.26 2.50 -9.23
C SER A 232 -20.26 1.68 -10.06
N TYR A 233 -19.37 2.35 -10.79
CA TYR A 233 -18.29 1.69 -11.53
C TYR A 233 -17.27 0.98 -10.62
N ASN A 234 -16.91 1.58 -9.48
CA ASN A 234 -15.95 1.00 -8.54
C ASN A 234 -16.41 -0.36 -8.02
N ASN A 235 -17.70 -0.52 -7.71
CA ASN A 235 -18.25 -1.79 -7.22
C ASN A 235 -18.12 -2.91 -8.28
N ILE A 236 -18.44 -2.60 -9.54
CA ILE A 236 -18.27 -3.53 -10.67
C ILE A 236 -16.78 -3.83 -10.88
N SER A 237 -15.94 -2.80 -10.85
CA SER A 237 -14.49 -2.90 -11.06
C SER A 237 -13.82 -3.79 -10.01
N GLN A 238 -14.21 -3.68 -8.73
CA GLN A 238 -13.72 -4.56 -7.67
C GLN A 238 -14.13 -6.02 -7.88
N LYS A 239 -15.38 -6.30 -8.27
CA LYS A 239 -15.83 -7.66 -8.59
C LYS A 239 -15.02 -8.28 -9.72
N THR A 240 -14.87 -7.55 -10.83
CA THR A 240 -14.09 -8.02 -11.99
C THR A 240 -12.59 -8.10 -11.69
N ALA A 241 -12.05 -7.27 -10.80
CA ALA A 241 -10.67 -7.36 -10.36
C ALA A 241 -10.40 -8.66 -9.58
N LYS A 242 -11.34 -9.08 -8.73
CA LYS A 242 -11.27 -10.35 -8.00
C LYS A 242 -11.33 -11.54 -8.96
N GLU A 243 -12.31 -11.56 -9.87
CA GLU A 243 -12.42 -12.62 -10.90
C GLU A 243 -11.13 -12.70 -11.76
N LEU A 244 -10.54 -11.56 -12.12
CA LEU A 244 -9.28 -11.52 -12.87
C LEU A 244 -8.09 -12.06 -12.04
N GLN A 245 -8.07 -11.80 -10.73
CA GLN A 245 -7.06 -12.34 -9.84
C GLN A 245 -7.17 -13.87 -9.74
N ASP A 246 -8.39 -14.40 -9.62
CA ASP A 246 -8.64 -15.85 -9.55
C ASP A 246 -8.19 -16.54 -10.87
N CYS A 247 -8.55 -15.99 -12.04
CA CYS A 247 -8.08 -16.52 -13.33
C CYS A 247 -6.56 -16.44 -13.49
N ASN A 248 -5.91 -15.39 -12.96
CA ASN A 248 -4.45 -15.28 -13.00
C ASN A 248 -3.78 -16.33 -12.11
N ALA A 249 -4.35 -16.63 -10.95
CA ALA A 249 -3.86 -17.68 -10.06
C ALA A 249 -3.98 -19.06 -10.74
N GLU A 250 -5.15 -19.38 -11.31
CA GLU A 250 -5.40 -20.62 -12.07
C GLU A 250 -4.40 -20.80 -13.23
N THR A 251 -4.19 -19.74 -14.03
CA THR A 251 -3.23 -19.76 -15.15
C THR A 251 -1.79 -20.00 -14.66
N THR A 252 -1.42 -19.36 -13.56
CA THR A 252 -0.06 -19.45 -13.00
C THR A 252 0.20 -20.81 -12.37
N GLU A 253 -0.80 -21.35 -11.68
CA GLU A 253 -0.76 -22.68 -11.07
C GLU A 253 -0.63 -23.77 -12.14
N LEU A 254 -1.46 -23.72 -13.19
CA LEU A 254 -1.38 -24.65 -14.31
C LEU A 254 0.01 -24.59 -14.98
N ALA A 255 0.49 -23.39 -15.31
CA ALA A 255 1.82 -23.21 -15.89
C ALA A 255 2.93 -23.78 -15.00
N SER A 256 2.89 -23.49 -13.70
CA SER A 256 3.89 -23.97 -12.74
C SER A 256 3.86 -25.49 -12.61
N SER A 257 2.67 -26.10 -12.59
CA SER A 257 2.49 -27.55 -12.50
C SER A 257 3.02 -28.27 -13.75
N VAL A 258 2.69 -27.77 -14.94
CA VAL A 258 3.12 -28.35 -16.22
C VAL A 258 4.63 -28.22 -16.40
N ILE A 259 5.20 -27.05 -16.12
CA ILE A 259 6.65 -26.81 -16.21
C ILE A 259 7.40 -27.63 -15.16
N GLY A 260 6.90 -27.68 -13.92
CA GLY A 260 7.47 -28.49 -12.84
C GLY A 260 7.45 -29.99 -13.15
N SER A 261 6.45 -30.44 -13.90
CA SER A 261 6.26 -31.85 -14.29
C SER A 261 6.64 -32.12 -15.75
N MET A 262 7.50 -31.31 -16.35
CA MET A 262 7.82 -31.38 -17.79
C MET A 262 8.32 -32.76 -18.24
N LYS A 263 9.06 -33.47 -17.38
CA LYS A 263 9.51 -34.85 -17.66
C LYS A 263 8.33 -35.81 -17.85
N THR A 264 7.30 -35.69 -17.03
CA THR A 264 6.07 -36.50 -17.10
C THR A 264 5.26 -36.16 -18.35
N VAL A 265 5.12 -34.87 -18.68
CA VAL A 265 4.38 -34.46 -19.88
C VAL A 265 5.01 -35.05 -21.15
N ARG A 266 6.35 -35.03 -21.25
CA ARG A 266 7.08 -35.63 -22.37
C ARG A 266 7.02 -37.16 -22.41
N SER A 267 7.03 -37.84 -21.26
CA SER A 267 6.93 -39.30 -21.24
C SER A 267 5.58 -39.79 -21.78
N PHE A 268 4.51 -39.01 -21.62
CA PHE A 268 3.18 -39.32 -22.14
C PHE A 268 2.88 -38.69 -23.52
N LYS A 269 3.81 -37.96 -24.14
CA LYS A 269 3.59 -37.18 -25.39
C LYS A 269 2.35 -36.27 -25.33
N ALA A 270 2.12 -35.65 -24.17
CA ALA A 270 0.90 -34.89 -23.86
C ALA A 270 1.04 -33.38 -24.12
N GLU A 271 2.07 -32.92 -24.83
CA GLU A 271 2.39 -31.50 -24.99
C GLU A 271 1.24 -30.72 -25.65
N HIS A 272 0.66 -31.26 -26.73
CA HIS A 272 -0.47 -30.62 -27.41
C HIS A 272 -1.72 -30.51 -26.51
N GLN A 273 -1.92 -31.47 -25.62
CA GLN A 273 -3.06 -31.46 -24.70
C GLN A 273 -2.89 -30.38 -23.62
N GLU A 274 -1.69 -30.25 -23.05
CA GLU A 274 -1.41 -29.21 -22.06
C GLU A 274 -1.41 -27.79 -22.66
N VAL A 275 -0.97 -27.63 -23.92
CA VAL A 275 -1.10 -26.36 -24.65
C VAL A 275 -2.56 -25.95 -24.81
N ARG A 276 -3.44 -26.88 -25.21
CA ARG A 276 -4.89 -26.61 -25.32
C ARG A 276 -5.51 -26.24 -23.97
N ARG A 277 -5.16 -26.97 -22.91
CA ARG A 277 -5.64 -26.68 -21.55
C ARG A 277 -5.21 -25.29 -21.07
N TYR A 278 -3.99 -24.88 -21.41
CA TYR A 278 -3.50 -23.54 -21.14
C TYR A 278 -4.25 -22.48 -21.95
N GLU A 279 -4.51 -22.74 -23.24
CA GLU A 279 -5.31 -21.88 -24.12
C GLU A 279 -6.74 -21.67 -23.60
N ASP A 280 -7.41 -22.72 -23.12
CA ASP A 280 -8.75 -22.62 -22.53
C ASP A 280 -8.79 -21.69 -21.30
N THR A 281 -7.75 -21.77 -20.46
CA THR A 281 -7.60 -20.90 -19.28
C THR A 281 -7.38 -19.45 -19.71
N LEU A 282 -6.58 -19.21 -20.75
CA LEU A 282 -6.38 -17.89 -21.33
C LEU A 282 -7.67 -17.33 -21.95
N ASN A 283 -8.47 -18.17 -22.62
CA ASN A 283 -9.75 -17.77 -23.19
C ASN A 283 -10.75 -17.32 -22.12
N ARG A 284 -10.83 -18.04 -20.99
CA ARG A 284 -11.62 -17.61 -19.82
C ARG A 284 -11.17 -16.25 -19.29
N LYS A 285 -9.86 -16.07 -19.13
CA LYS A 285 -9.27 -14.78 -18.71
C LYS A 285 -9.59 -13.66 -19.70
N LEU A 286 -9.54 -13.92 -21.00
CA LEU A 286 -9.87 -12.96 -22.05
C LEU A 286 -11.34 -12.52 -21.98
N GLN A 287 -12.27 -13.43 -21.70
CA GLN A 287 -13.69 -13.09 -21.52
C GLN A 287 -13.92 -12.13 -20.33
N VAL A 288 -13.18 -12.32 -19.23
CA VAL A 288 -13.21 -11.39 -18.07
C VAL A 288 -12.63 -10.03 -18.46
N LEU A 289 -11.49 -10.01 -19.14
CA LEU A 289 -10.86 -8.78 -19.63
C LEU A 289 -11.76 -8.00 -20.61
N ARG A 290 -12.44 -8.70 -21.52
CA ARG A 290 -13.37 -8.09 -22.49
C ARG A 290 -14.55 -7.45 -21.77
N ARG A 291 -15.18 -8.15 -20.81
CA ARG A 291 -16.25 -7.59 -19.98
C ARG A 291 -15.78 -6.35 -19.21
N LYS A 292 -14.61 -6.43 -18.56
CA LYS A 292 -13.97 -5.28 -17.88
C LYS A 292 -13.78 -4.09 -18.83
N GLY A 293 -13.28 -4.35 -20.03
CA GLY A 293 -13.06 -3.35 -21.07
C GLY A 293 -14.35 -2.65 -21.50
N ILE A 294 -15.42 -3.42 -21.74
CA ILE A 294 -16.74 -2.87 -22.10
C ILE A 294 -17.29 -1.97 -20.98
N TYR A 295 -17.28 -2.45 -19.73
CA TYR A 295 -17.73 -1.63 -18.59
C TYR A 295 -16.90 -0.35 -18.45
N SER A 296 -15.58 -0.43 -18.64
CA SER A 296 -14.69 0.72 -18.61
C SER A 296 -14.97 1.71 -19.74
N ALA A 297 -15.28 1.23 -20.95
CA ALA A 297 -15.60 2.07 -22.10
C ALA A 297 -16.93 2.81 -21.90
N ILE A 298 -17.97 2.11 -21.44
CA ILE A 298 -19.28 2.70 -21.15
C ILE A 298 -19.15 3.77 -20.05
N HIS A 299 -18.43 3.47 -18.96
CA HIS A 299 -18.16 4.43 -17.89
C HIS A 299 -17.44 5.68 -18.40
N LEU A 300 -16.39 5.50 -19.22
CA LEU A 300 -15.64 6.60 -19.79
C LEU A 300 -16.53 7.50 -20.68
N LEU A 301 -17.41 6.89 -21.49
CA LEU A 301 -18.32 7.60 -22.38
C LEU A 301 -19.34 8.42 -21.59
N ILE A 302 -20.03 7.82 -20.62
CA ILE A 302 -21.01 8.51 -19.76
C ILE A 302 -20.34 9.68 -19.03
N ARG A 303 -19.17 9.44 -18.42
CA ARG A 303 -18.40 10.47 -17.72
C ARG A 303 -18.03 11.64 -18.64
N ARG A 304 -17.57 11.34 -19.86
CA ARG A 304 -17.16 12.37 -20.83
C ARG A 304 -18.36 13.17 -21.33
N PHE A 305 -19.49 12.53 -21.57
CA PHE A 305 -20.73 13.20 -21.99
C PHE A 305 -21.21 14.20 -20.93
N ILE A 306 -21.22 13.81 -19.65
CA ILE A 306 -21.60 14.69 -18.54
C ILE A 306 -20.65 15.86 -18.39
N THR A 307 -19.33 15.63 -18.36
CA THR A 307 -18.35 16.73 -18.24
C THR A 307 -18.42 17.70 -19.41
N VAL A 308 -18.64 17.23 -20.64
CA VAL A 308 -18.81 18.12 -21.80
C VAL A 308 -20.14 18.88 -21.72
N GLY A 309 -21.24 18.21 -21.38
CA GLY A 309 -22.56 18.85 -21.22
C GLY A 309 -22.54 19.97 -20.17
N LEU A 310 -21.91 19.74 -19.02
CA LEU A 310 -21.75 20.74 -17.96
C LEU A 310 -20.86 21.91 -18.39
N LYS A 311 -19.81 21.67 -19.19
CA LYS A 311 -19.00 22.75 -19.78
C LYS A 311 -19.81 23.61 -20.75
N VAL A 312 -20.66 23.00 -21.58
CA VAL A 312 -21.55 23.75 -22.48
C VAL A 312 -22.55 24.59 -21.67
N ALA A 313 -23.15 24.03 -20.61
CA ALA A 313 -24.02 24.76 -19.70
C ALA A 313 -23.29 25.94 -19.02
N MET A 314 -22.04 25.72 -18.59
CA MET A 314 -21.20 26.76 -18.00
C MET A 314 -20.89 27.87 -19.00
N LEU A 315 -20.59 27.55 -20.26
CA LEU A 315 -20.36 28.56 -21.30
C LEU A 315 -21.63 29.36 -21.62
N PHE A 316 -22.79 28.71 -21.64
CA PHE A 316 -24.08 29.37 -21.86
C PHE A 316 -24.39 30.35 -20.72
N GLN A 317 -24.21 29.94 -19.46
CA GLN A 317 -24.39 30.82 -18.31
C GLN A 317 -23.31 31.91 -18.29
N GLY A 318 -22.06 31.57 -18.60
CA GLY A 318 -20.94 32.51 -18.71
C GLY A 318 -21.21 33.63 -19.71
N ARG A 319 -21.84 33.33 -20.85
CA ARG A 319 -22.29 34.35 -21.82
C ARG A 319 -23.24 35.36 -21.19
N ASN A 320 -24.23 34.91 -20.41
CA ASN A 320 -25.19 35.80 -19.75
C ASN A 320 -24.49 36.71 -18.72
N LEU A 321 -23.47 36.19 -18.00
CA LEU A 321 -22.68 36.97 -17.06
C LEU A 321 -21.75 37.99 -17.75
N ILE A 322 -21.22 37.64 -18.93
CA ILE A 322 -20.43 38.58 -19.75
C ILE A 322 -21.34 39.69 -20.30
N SER A 323 -22.53 39.33 -20.79
CA SER A 323 -23.50 40.30 -21.32
C SER A 323 -24.02 41.29 -20.27
N SER A 324 -24.05 40.89 -19.00
CA SER A 324 -24.42 41.76 -17.87
C SER A 324 -23.24 42.57 -17.31
N GLY A 325 -22.03 42.42 -17.89
CA GLY A 325 -20.83 43.13 -17.46
C GLY A 325 -20.23 42.65 -16.14
N GLN A 326 -20.74 41.55 -15.57
CA GLN A 326 -20.30 41.01 -14.27
C GLN A 326 -19.02 40.16 -14.39
N LEU A 327 -18.73 39.63 -15.58
CA LEU A 327 -17.59 38.75 -15.84
C LEU A 327 -16.86 39.14 -17.13
N SER A 328 -15.52 39.10 -17.13
CA SER A 328 -14.71 39.29 -18.34
C SER A 328 -14.52 37.99 -19.13
N SER A 329 -14.20 38.11 -20.42
CA SER A 329 -13.92 36.95 -21.29
C SER A 329 -12.73 36.11 -20.78
N GLY A 330 -11.67 36.76 -20.31
CA GLY A 330 -10.52 36.09 -19.70
C GLY A 330 -10.83 35.46 -18.35
N SER A 331 -11.70 36.07 -17.53
CA SER A 331 -12.16 35.45 -16.28
C SER A 331 -12.95 34.16 -16.52
N LEU A 332 -13.76 34.10 -17.59
CA LEU A 332 -14.45 32.88 -17.99
C LEU A 332 -13.46 31.77 -18.39
N LEU A 333 -12.41 32.13 -19.14
CA LEU A 333 -11.37 31.17 -19.53
C LEU A 333 -10.59 30.65 -18.31
N ALA A 334 -10.21 31.53 -17.38
CA ALA A 334 -9.59 31.14 -16.12
C ALA A 334 -10.48 30.16 -15.35
N PHE A 335 -11.80 30.39 -15.37
CA PHE A 335 -12.78 29.52 -14.73
C PHE A 335 -12.81 28.11 -15.34
N VAL A 336 -12.73 27.97 -16.67
CA VAL A 336 -12.68 26.65 -17.34
C VAL A 336 -11.44 25.86 -16.93
N PHE A 337 -10.29 26.54 -16.78
CA PHE A 337 -9.07 25.91 -16.27
C PHE A 337 -9.21 25.50 -14.80
N TYR A 338 -9.74 26.39 -13.95
CA TYR A 338 -10.00 26.06 -12.55
C TYR A 338 -10.95 24.88 -12.38
N GLN A 339 -12.02 24.81 -13.18
CA GLN A 339 -12.95 23.69 -13.18
C GLN A 339 -12.23 22.36 -13.48
N LYS A 340 -11.42 22.32 -14.53
CA LYS A 340 -10.69 21.10 -14.93
C LYS A 340 -9.77 20.60 -13.81
N ASP A 341 -9.04 21.53 -13.19
CA ASP A 341 -8.08 21.18 -12.15
C ASP A 341 -8.78 20.82 -10.83
N MET A 342 -9.87 21.51 -10.47
CA MET A 342 -10.67 21.21 -9.28
C MET A 342 -11.27 19.80 -9.36
N VAL A 343 -11.84 19.39 -10.50
CA VAL A 343 -12.36 18.03 -10.71
C VAL A 343 -11.26 16.97 -10.52
N THR A 344 -10.04 17.27 -10.93
CA THR A 344 -8.90 16.36 -10.79
C THR A 344 -8.42 16.29 -9.34
N ASN A 345 -8.27 17.43 -8.67
CA ASN A 345 -7.86 17.50 -7.25
C ASN A 345 -8.88 16.83 -6.32
N MET A 346 -10.17 16.99 -6.59
CA MET A 346 -11.24 16.31 -5.84
C MET A 346 -11.18 14.79 -6.00
N LYS A 347 -10.90 14.28 -7.21
CA LYS A 347 -10.71 12.84 -7.43
C LYS A 347 -9.54 12.29 -6.62
N HIS A 348 -8.44 13.03 -6.54
CA HIS A 348 -7.32 12.64 -5.68
C HIS A 348 -7.76 12.56 -4.21
N LEU A 349 -8.52 13.54 -3.71
CA LEU A 349 -9.01 13.55 -2.32
C LEU A 349 -9.88 12.31 -2.01
N VAL A 350 -10.80 11.97 -2.91
CA VAL A 350 -11.68 10.79 -2.76
C VAL A 350 -10.89 9.48 -2.86
N TYR A 351 -9.95 9.38 -3.81
CA TYR A 351 -9.16 8.17 -4.03
C TYR A 351 -8.22 7.87 -2.85
N ILE A 352 -7.58 8.90 -2.30
CA ILE A 352 -6.63 8.73 -1.20
C ILE A 352 -7.32 8.19 0.04
N TYR A 353 -8.56 8.59 0.33
CA TYR A 353 -9.31 8.02 1.44
C TYR A 353 -9.42 6.49 1.32
N GLY A 354 -9.77 5.98 0.13
CA GLY A 354 -9.84 4.55 -0.14
C GLY A 354 -8.47 3.87 -0.13
N ASP A 355 -7.43 4.49 -0.69
CA ASP A 355 -6.08 3.93 -0.72
C ASP A 355 -5.46 3.85 0.68
N MET A 356 -5.64 4.89 1.50
CA MET A 356 -5.14 4.97 2.88
C MET A 356 -5.67 3.84 3.76
N LEU A 357 -6.94 3.45 3.57
CA LEU A 357 -7.53 2.28 4.23
C LEU A 357 -6.89 0.96 3.77
N ASN A 358 -6.53 0.84 2.49
CA ASN A 358 -5.84 -0.35 1.97
C ASN A 358 -4.36 -0.41 2.40
N THR A 359 -3.67 0.75 2.51
CA THR A 359 -2.29 0.84 3.00
C THR A 359 -2.14 0.27 4.40
N VAL A 360 -3.12 0.53 5.26
CA VAL A 360 -3.15 0.05 6.64
C VAL A 360 -3.00 -1.47 6.68
N VAL A 361 -3.70 -2.20 5.82
CA VAL A 361 -3.67 -3.67 5.79
C VAL A 361 -2.26 -4.20 5.54
N SER A 362 -1.48 -3.49 4.72
CA SER A 362 -0.07 -3.86 4.44
C SER A 362 0.84 -3.55 5.63
N SER A 363 0.54 -2.47 6.37
CA SER A 363 1.29 -2.09 7.57
C SER A 363 1.06 -3.03 8.77
N VAL A 364 -0.12 -3.66 8.86
CA VAL A 364 -0.49 -4.56 9.97
C VAL A 364 0.55 -5.67 10.15
N LYS A 365 0.97 -6.33 9.07
CA LYS A 365 1.94 -7.44 9.16
C LYS A 365 3.33 -6.99 9.61
N VAL A 366 3.74 -5.79 9.16
CA VAL A 366 5.02 -5.19 9.56
C VAL A 366 4.99 -4.83 11.04
N PHE A 367 3.90 -4.23 11.52
CA PHE A 367 3.73 -3.89 12.93
C PHE A 367 3.55 -5.12 13.83
N GLN A 368 2.83 -6.15 13.39
CA GLN A 368 2.75 -7.42 14.10
C GLN A 368 4.14 -8.03 14.35
N LEU A 369 5.01 -7.96 13.35
CA LEU A 369 6.40 -8.45 13.48
C LEU A 369 7.26 -7.54 14.36
N LEU A 370 7.03 -6.23 14.30
CA LEU A 370 7.73 -5.26 15.15
C LEU A 370 7.32 -5.34 16.62
N ASP A 371 6.06 -5.69 16.89
CA ASP A 371 5.48 -5.74 18.25
C ASP A 371 5.61 -7.11 18.91
N ARG A 372 5.93 -8.14 18.13
CA ARG A 372 6.11 -9.49 18.64
C ARG A 372 7.24 -9.48 19.67
N LYS A 373 6.89 -9.79 20.91
CA LYS A 373 7.85 -10.03 21.99
C LYS A 373 8.34 -11.48 21.89
N PRO A 374 9.65 -11.73 22.02
CA PRO A 374 10.18 -13.08 22.04
C PRO A 374 9.62 -13.84 23.24
N GLN A 375 9.33 -15.13 23.06
CA GLN A 375 8.79 -15.97 24.13
C GLN A 375 9.89 -16.48 25.07
N MET A 376 11.13 -16.54 24.61
CA MET A 376 12.28 -16.81 25.48
C MET A 376 12.55 -15.60 26.39
N LYS A 377 12.78 -15.87 27.68
CA LYS A 377 13.39 -14.88 28.57
C LYS A 377 14.84 -14.64 28.14
N GLU A 378 15.28 -13.39 28.15
CA GLU A 378 16.71 -13.07 28.10
C GLU A 378 17.41 -13.75 29.30
N ALA A 379 18.72 -14.03 29.15
CA ALA A 379 19.58 -14.91 29.96
C ALA A 379 19.19 -15.13 31.44
N GLY A 380 19.39 -16.36 31.93
CA GLY A 380 19.21 -16.69 33.34
C GLY A 380 20.19 -15.93 34.24
N ASP A 381 19.82 -15.80 35.52
CA ASP A 381 20.59 -15.01 36.51
C ASP A 381 21.90 -15.69 36.95
N LEU A 382 22.11 -16.95 36.55
CA LEU A 382 23.24 -17.77 36.97
C LEU A 382 24.33 -17.78 35.89
N ALA A 383 25.50 -17.23 36.22
CA ALA A 383 26.71 -17.25 35.39
C ALA A 383 27.89 -17.82 36.20
N PRO A 384 27.99 -19.16 36.33
CA PRO A 384 29.07 -19.78 37.10
C PRO A 384 30.43 -19.56 36.43
N GLU A 385 31.46 -19.25 37.23
CA GLU A 385 32.83 -18.99 36.73
C GLU A 385 33.50 -20.24 36.12
N LYS A 386 33.07 -21.44 36.55
CA LYS A 386 33.61 -22.71 36.06
C LYS A 386 32.47 -23.68 35.73
N LEU A 387 32.50 -24.24 34.53
CA LEU A 387 31.55 -25.23 34.03
C LEU A 387 32.21 -26.61 34.03
N GLU A 388 31.67 -27.55 34.82
CA GLU A 388 32.17 -28.94 34.90
C GLU A 388 31.72 -29.82 33.72
N GLY A 389 30.78 -29.35 32.89
CA GLY A 389 30.30 -30.07 31.71
C GLY A 389 29.33 -31.23 32.00
N ARG A 390 28.89 -31.42 33.26
CA ARG A 390 27.96 -32.49 33.62
C ARG A 390 26.56 -32.25 33.03
N LEU A 391 26.16 -33.10 32.09
CA LEU A 391 24.86 -33.07 31.43
C LEU A 391 23.90 -34.08 32.06
N THR A 392 22.70 -33.64 32.45
CA THR A 392 21.63 -34.50 32.96
C THR A 392 20.31 -34.13 32.29
N PHE A 393 19.55 -35.14 31.85
CA PHE A 393 18.22 -34.97 31.26
C PHE A 393 17.19 -35.65 32.18
N GLU A 394 16.45 -34.85 32.95
CA GLU A 394 15.46 -35.35 33.89
C GLU A 394 14.05 -35.26 33.29
N LYS A 395 13.52 -36.39 32.80
CA LYS A 395 12.15 -36.51 32.26
C LYS A 395 11.81 -35.43 31.22
N VAL A 396 12.76 -35.12 30.35
CA VAL A 396 12.60 -34.08 29.33
C VAL A 396 11.69 -34.59 28.21
N THR A 397 10.61 -33.86 27.94
CA THR A 397 9.73 -34.09 26.79
C THR A 397 9.77 -32.86 25.88
N PHE A 398 9.97 -33.07 24.59
CA PHE A 398 10.07 -31.98 23.62
C PHE A 398 9.31 -32.32 22.33
N SER A 399 8.62 -31.33 21.77
CA SER A 399 7.90 -31.44 20.49
C SER A 399 7.96 -30.12 19.74
N TYR A 400 8.28 -30.16 18.45
CA TYR A 400 8.18 -28.99 17.59
C TYR A 400 6.70 -28.68 17.29
N HIS A 401 6.29 -27.41 17.44
CA HIS A 401 4.92 -26.97 17.15
C HIS A 401 4.50 -27.26 15.70
N SER A 402 5.45 -27.23 14.77
CA SER A 402 5.26 -27.50 13.35
C SER A 402 4.88 -28.96 13.04
N ARG A 403 5.12 -29.89 13.97
CA ARG A 403 4.89 -31.34 13.80
C ARG A 403 4.58 -32.03 15.15
N PRO A 404 3.34 -31.95 15.65
CA PRO A 404 2.98 -32.52 16.96
C PRO A 404 3.13 -34.05 17.04
N ASN A 405 3.12 -34.76 15.90
CA ASN A 405 3.24 -36.22 15.82
C ASN A 405 4.61 -36.75 15.38
N ASP A 406 5.57 -35.86 15.10
CA ASP A 406 6.84 -36.25 14.47
C ASP A 406 8.00 -35.79 15.37
N LYS A 407 8.49 -36.71 16.21
CA LYS A 407 9.65 -36.45 17.07
C LYS A 407 10.90 -36.40 16.19
N ALA A 408 11.40 -35.20 15.90
CA ALA A 408 12.60 -34.99 15.11
C ALA A 408 13.71 -34.37 15.97
N LEU A 409 14.91 -34.96 15.93
CA LEU A 409 16.16 -34.26 16.19
C LEU A 409 17.19 -34.82 15.20
N LYS A 410 17.71 -33.97 14.31
CA LYS A 410 18.87 -34.27 13.47
C LYS A 410 19.86 -33.13 13.69
N VAL A 411 21.04 -33.47 14.19
CA VAL A 411 22.17 -32.55 14.31
C VAL A 411 23.35 -33.27 13.66
N GLN A 412 24.05 -32.59 12.75
CA GLN A 412 25.22 -33.12 12.08
C GLN A 412 26.48 -32.38 12.57
N ASP A 413 27.47 -33.22 12.88
CA ASP A 413 28.93 -33.09 12.90
C ASP A 413 29.58 -31.72 13.10
N VAL A 414 30.39 -31.61 14.16
CA VAL A 414 31.71 -30.93 14.16
C VAL A 414 32.59 -31.44 15.34
N LEU A 415 33.84 -31.80 14.99
CA LEU A 415 35.12 -31.89 15.73
C LEU A 415 35.55 -33.13 16.53
N SER A 416 36.69 -33.63 16.06
CA SER A 416 37.69 -34.49 16.71
C SER A 416 38.75 -33.67 17.45
N ASN A 417 39.20 -34.19 18.60
CA ASN A 417 40.32 -33.77 19.45
C ASN A 417 40.07 -32.64 20.46
N ILE A 418 39.31 -32.95 21.51
CA ILE A 418 39.27 -32.18 22.75
C ILE A 418 39.27 -33.17 23.93
N THR A 419 40.24 -33.08 24.84
CA THR A 419 40.45 -34.05 25.93
C THR A 419 39.91 -33.63 27.31
N ASP A 420 39.48 -32.38 27.48
CA ASP A 420 38.95 -31.82 28.74
C ASP A 420 37.56 -31.17 28.59
N GLN A 421 36.76 -31.61 27.60
CA GLN A 421 35.41 -31.12 27.40
C GLN A 421 34.43 -32.26 27.20
N THR A 422 33.20 -32.09 27.70
CA THR A 422 32.11 -33.01 27.41
C THR A 422 31.63 -32.80 25.97
N VAL A 423 31.73 -33.84 25.14
CA VAL A 423 31.33 -33.80 23.72
C VAL A 423 30.12 -34.70 23.51
N LEU A 424 29.02 -34.15 22.98
CA LEU A 424 27.85 -34.90 22.56
C LEU A 424 27.82 -34.99 21.03
N VAL A 425 27.93 -36.21 20.49
CA VAL A 425 27.93 -36.45 19.03
C VAL A 425 26.66 -37.18 18.62
N ILE A 426 25.99 -36.67 17.59
CA ILE A 426 24.88 -37.36 16.90
C ILE A 426 25.42 -37.84 15.56
N ALA A 427 25.57 -39.16 15.40
CA ALA A 427 26.18 -39.75 14.20
C ALA A 427 25.28 -40.79 13.54
N HIS A 428 25.28 -40.81 12.20
CA HIS A 428 24.66 -41.86 11.40
C HIS A 428 25.66 -42.96 11.00
N ARG A 429 26.96 -42.70 11.16
CA ARG A 429 28.03 -43.66 10.83
C ARG A 429 28.39 -44.45 12.08
N LEU A 430 28.30 -45.76 11.97
CA LEU A 430 28.50 -46.66 13.10
C LEU A 430 29.95 -46.63 13.62
N GLU A 431 30.93 -46.41 12.74
CA GLU A 431 32.34 -46.26 13.10
C GLU A 431 32.60 -45.10 14.06
N THR A 432 31.85 -44.01 13.92
CA THR A 432 31.95 -42.84 14.79
C THR A 432 31.33 -43.14 16.15
N VAL A 433 30.19 -43.83 16.17
CA VAL A 433 29.49 -44.22 17.41
C VAL A 433 30.29 -45.26 18.22
N ALA A 434 30.97 -46.20 17.55
CA ALA A 434 31.72 -47.26 18.22
C ALA A 434 32.93 -46.77 19.03
N LYS A 435 33.43 -45.56 18.74
CA LYS A 435 34.54 -44.92 19.46
C LYS A 435 34.10 -44.09 20.67
N ALA A 436 32.80 -43.93 20.89
CA ALA A 436 32.29 -43.15 22.01
C ALA A 436 32.43 -43.89 23.34
N ASP A 437 32.77 -43.15 24.40
CA ASP A 437 32.86 -43.69 25.77
C ASP A 437 31.49 -44.12 26.30
N HIS A 438 30.43 -43.45 25.86
CA HIS A 438 29.05 -43.77 26.20
C HIS A 438 28.12 -43.55 25.01
N ILE A 439 27.30 -44.55 24.70
CA ILE A 439 26.37 -44.55 23.57
C ILE A 439 24.95 -44.55 24.15
N ILE A 440 24.12 -43.64 23.63
CA ILE A 440 22.68 -43.56 23.93
C ILE A 440 21.94 -43.89 22.63
N PHE A 441 21.22 -45.01 22.61
CA PHE A 441 20.41 -45.42 21.46
C PHE A 441 18.97 -44.94 21.65
N MET A 442 18.48 -44.19 20.66
CA MET A 442 17.13 -43.64 20.66
C MET A 442 16.32 -44.20 19.49
N GLU A 443 15.06 -44.57 19.76
CA GLU A 443 14.10 -45.02 18.75
C GLU A 443 12.71 -44.46 19.09
N GLY A 444 11.95 -43.99 18.09
CA GLY A 444 10.63 -43.39 18.34
C GLY A 444 10.67 -42.17 19.27
N GLY A 445 11.83 -41.50 19.37
CA GLY A 445 12.12 -40.38 20.26
C GLY A 445 12.10 -40.73 21.76
N GLU A 446 12.40 -41.98 22.11
CA GLU A 446 12.65 -42.43 23.49
C GLU A 446 14.03 -43.09 23.56
N VAL A 447 14.66 -43.05 24.75
CA VAL A 447 15.93 -43.75 24.99
C VAL A 447 15.61 -45.22 25.26
N VAL A 448 16.11 -46.11 24.40
CA VAL A 448 15.82 -47.54 24.47
C VAL A 448 16.96 -48.31 25.14
N GLU A 449 18.20 -47.98 24.80
CA GLU A 449 19.41 -48.65 25.34
C GLU A 449 20.52 -47.62 25.57
N GLN A 450 21.37 -47.84 26.56
CA GLN A 450 22.54 -47.00 26.82
C GLN A 450 23.72 -47.82 27.39
N GLY A 451 24.95 -47.46 27.05
CA GLY A 451 26.15 -48.17 27.51
C GLY A 451 27.36 -48.00 26.60
N THR A 452 28.42 -48.76 26.85
CA THR A 452 29.59 -48.81 25.94
C THR A 452 29.29 -49.69 24.72
N HIS A 453 30.06 -49.53 23.64
CA HIS A 453 29.91 -50.38 22.45
C HIS A 453 29.94 -51.87 22.79
N LYS A 454 30.88 -52.30 23.64
CA LYS A 454 31.02 -53.70 24.05
C LYS A 454 29.79 -54.21 24.81
N GLN A 455 29.24 -53.42 25.72
CA GLN A 455 28.03 -53.79 26.49
C GLN A 455 26.80 -53.90 25.60
N LEU A 456 26.60 -52.93 24.69
CA LEU A 456 25.45 -52.93 23.78
C LEU A 456 25.52 -54.07 22.76
N MET A 457 26.72 -54.45 22.32
CA MET A 457 26.93 -55.63 21.46
C MET A 457 26.65 -56.95 22.19
N ALA A 458 27.01 -57.06 23.47
CA ALA A 458 26.78 -58.26 24.27
C ALA A 458 25.30 -58.47 24.64
N ASN A 459 24.53 -57.39 24.72
CA ASN A 459 23.10 -57.44 25.07
C ASN A 459 22.21 -57.90 23.89
N GLU A 460 22.74 -58.01 22.66
CA GLU A 460 22.00 -58.42 21.44
C GLU A 460 20.67 -57.67 21.22
N GLY A 461 20.62 -56.42 21.67
CA GLY A 461 19.44 -55.55 21.66
C GLY A 461 19.16 -54.88 20.31
N ARG A 462 18.41 -53.77 20.34
CA ARG A 462 18.06 -52.96 19.16
C ARG A 462 19.31 -52.36 18.51
N TYR A 463 20.30 -51.94 19.30
CA TYR A 463 21.57 -51.42 18.76
C TYR A 463 22.34 -52.49 17.95
N TYR A 464 22.43 -53.72 18.46
CA TYR A 464 23.08 -54.84 17.78
C TYR A 464 22.42 -55.14 16.42
N ARG A 465 21.08 -55.24 16.39
CA ARG A 465 20.33 -55.52 15.16
C ARG A 465 20.49 -54.42 14.10
N LEU A 466 20.57 -53.16 14.53
CA LEU A 466 20.85 -52.06 13.61
C LEU A 466 22.25 -52.20 12.98
N LYS A 467 23.26 -52.58 13.77
CA LYS A 467 24.61 -52.84 13.27
C LYS A 467 24.64 -53.98 12.27
N GLU A 468 24.04 -55.13 12.58
CA GLU A 468 23.96 -56.27 11.65
C GLU A 468 23.30 -55.86 10.33
N LYS A 469 22.19 -55.12 10.40
CA LYS A 469 21.47 -54.67 9.21
C LYS A 469 22.30 -53.74 8.34
N LEU A 470 23.02 -52.79 8.95
CA LEU A 470 23.91 -51.87 8.22
C LEU A 470 25.12 -52.58 7.64
N PHE A 471 25.71 -53.52 8.39
CA PHE A 471 26.84 -54.33 7.91
C PHE A 471 26.43 -55.22 6.73
N ASN A 472 25.26 -55.86 6.79
CA ASN A 472 24.74 -56.69 5.70
C ASN A 472 24.42 -55.88 4.43
N LEU A 473 24.04 -54.60 4.56
CA LEU A 473 23.80 -53.69 3.43
C LEU A 473 25.10 -53.24 2.75
N GLU A 474 26.20 -53.12 3.48
CA GLU A 474 27.52 -52.80 2.91
C GLU A 474 28.14 -54.01 2.18
N THR A 475 27.71 -55.23 2.49
CA THR A 475 28.21 -56.47 1.89
C THR A 475 27.37 -57.01 0.72
N GLN A 476 26.25 -56.37 0.35
CA GLN A 476 25.48 -56.77 -0.83
C GLN A 476 26.17 -56.28 -2.11
N PRO A 477 26.49 -57.16 -3.08
CA PRO A 477 26.93 -56.72 -4.39
C PRO A 477 25.79 -55.94 -5.06
N VAL A 478 26.13 -54.80 -5.65
CA VAL A 478 25.23 -54.01 -6.48
C VAL A 478 25.08 -54.76 -7.80
N ASP A 479 23.97 -55.48 -7.95
CA ASP A 479 23.53 -56.04 -9.25
C ASP A 479 22.81 -54.99 -10.10
#